data_AF-A0A6V8PPG5-F1
#
_entry.id   AF-A0A6V8PPG5-F1
#
_cell.length_a   1.000
_cell.length_b   1.000
_cell.length_c   1.000
_cell.angle_alpha   90.00
_cell.angle_beta   90.00
_cell.angle_gamma   90.00
#
_symmetry.space_group_name_H-M   'P 1'
#
loop_
_entity.id
_entity.type
_entity.pdbx_description
1 polymer ?
#
loop_
_entity_poly.entity_id
_entity_poly.type
_entity_poly.pdbx_seq_one_letter_code
_entity_poly.pdbx_strand_id
1 'polypeptide(L)'
;LGTPLSMSLRPTMDLLTSLPTRAPVPINPLSKSTNLSRPASKGDMSSGQLMGEEVILSRTGYTGEDGFEVFVPNEKVQDLWRELLSTGQEYGILPAGLGARDLLRLEMGYPLYGHELTEDMSPLEAGLERFVDLDTGFIGREALWGREVRRSLVGLRHLASGVTREGVELFQG
;
A
#
# COMPACT_ATOMS: atom_id res chain seq x y z
N LEU A 1 -12.10 -6.20 31.84
CA LEU A 1 -12.11 -4.74 31.62
C LEU A 1 -10.70 -4.36 31.21
N GLY A 2 -10.45 -4.32 29.90
CA GLY A 2 -9.11 -4.17 29.32
C GLY A 2 -8.62 -2.74 29.39
N THR A 3 -7.34 -2.58 29.72
CA THR A 3 -6.60 -1.32 29.71
C THR A 3 -6.77 -0.62 28.35
N PRO A 4 -7.05 0.69 28.29
CA PRO A 4 -7.10 1.40 27.01
C PRO A 4 -5.71 1.39 26.36
N LEU A 5 -5.65 0.88 25.13
CA LEU A 5 -4.47 0.97 24.28
C LEU A 5 -4.28 2.44 23.88
N SER A 6 -3.18 3.07 24.29
CA SER A 6 -2.82 4.39 23.76
C SER A 6 -2.16 4.20 22.39
N MET A 7 -2.75 4.79 21.34
CA MET A 7 -2.23 4.74 19.98
C MET A 7 -1.88 6.16 19.52
N SER A 8 -0.70 6.35 18.94
CA SER A 8 -0.24 7.62 18.37
C SER A 8 -0.12 7.46 16.86
N LEU A 9 -0.83 8.30 16.11
CA LEU A 9 -0.75 8.35 14.65
C LEU A 9 0.40 9.27 14.24
N ARG A 10 1.29 8.76 13.40
CA ARG A 10 2.33 9.54 12.72
C ARG A 10 2.02 9.54 11.22
N PRO A 11 2.18 10.67 10.51
CA PRO A 11 1.98 10.69 9.07
C PRO A 11 3.03 9.82 8.37
N THR A 12 2.60 9.24 7.26
CA THR A 12 3.37 8.31 6.43
C THR A 12 3.67 8.96 5.09
N MET A 13 4.88 8.77 4.58
CA MET A 13 5.21 9.04 3.19
C MET A 13 5.46 7.72 2.47
N ASP A 14 4.68 7.46 1.42
CA ASP A 14 4.89 6.30 0.56
C ASP A 14 6.02 6.65 -0.43
N LEU A 15 7.16 5.98 -0.30
CA LEU A 15 8.26 6.14 -1.25
C LEU A 15 8.22 5.03 -2.29
N LEU A 16 7.75 5.38 -3.48
CA LEU A 16 7.81 4.47 -4.61
C LEU A 16 9.20 4.51 -5.25
N THR A 17 9.93 3.40 -5.15
CA THR A 17 11.19 3.19 -5.86
C THR A 17 10.99 2.19 -6.99
N SER A 18 10.14 2.51 -7.96
CA SER A 18 10.13 1.79 -9.22
C SER A 18 9.81 2.75 -10.37
N LEU A 19 10.80 2.90 -11.26
CA LEU A 19 10.55 3.39 -12.60
C LEU A 19 10.20 2.22 -13.50
N PRO A 20 9.35 2.43 -14.53
CA PRO A 20 9.08 1.43 -15.55
C PRO A 20 10.29 1.36 -16.50
N THR A 21 11.39 0.76 -16.08
CA THR A 21 12.50 0.44 -17.00
C THR A 21 12.93 -1.00 -16.81
N ARG A 22 13.18 -1.66 -17.95
CA ARG A 22 13.34 -3.11 -18.14
C ARG A 22 14.65 -3.69 -17.56
N ALA A 23 15.18 -3.11 -16.50
CA ALA A 23 16.34 -3.61 -15.77
C ALA A 23 16.15 -3.32 -14.27
N PRO A 24 16.61 -4.21 -13.37
CA PRO A 24 16.63 -3.91 -11.94
C PRO A 24 17.49 -2.67 -11.72
N VAL A 25 16.86 -1.50 -11.54
CA VAL A 25 17.53 -0.33 -11.00
C VAL A 25 18.01 -0.75 -9.61
N PRO A 26 19.29 -0.52 -9.27
CA PRO A 26 19.80 -0.88 -7.95
C PRO A 26 18.86 -0.30 -6.91
N ILE A 27 18.35 -1.18 -6.05
CA ILE A 27 17.69 -0.77 -4.82
C ILE A 27 18.72 0.14 -4.16
N ASN A 28 18.38 1.42 -4.05
CA ASN A 28 18.48 2.19 -2.82
C ASN A 28 19.26 3.52 -2.92
N PRO A 29 18.64 4.64 -3.36
CA PRO A 29 19.14 5.98 -3.01
C PRO A 29 19.17 6.18 -1.48
N LEU A 30 18.32 5.49 -0.71
CA LEU A 30 18.40 5.51 0.75
C LEU A 30 19.64 4.75 1.28
N SER A 31 20.29 3.84 0.55
CA SER A 31 21.38 3.02 1.12
C SER A 31 22.61 3.82 1.49
N LYS A 32 22.91 4.88 0.74
CA LYS A 32 24.05 5.75 1.02
C LYS A 32 23.85 6.57 2.29
N SER A 33 22.59 6.80 2.69
CA SER A 33 22.19 7.71 3.77
C SER A 33 21.41 7.04 4.90
N THR A 34 21.25 5.71 4.87
CA THR A 34 20.45 4.96 5.83
C THR A 34 21.27 3.92 6.58
N ASN A 35 21.19 3.96 7.90
CA ASN A 35 21.69 2.91 8.76
C ASN A 35 20.51 2.16 9.38
N LEU A 36 20.20 0.97 8.86
CA LEU A 36 19.12 0.15 9.40
C LEU A 36 19.64 -0.73 10.55
N SER A 37 18.81 -0.87 11.58
CA SER A 37 19.08 -1.83 12.67
C SER A 37 19.15 -3.27 12.17
N ARG A 38 18.39 -3.59 11.12
CA ARG A 38 18.39 -4.88 10.39
C ARG A 38 17.79 -4.71 8.99
N PRO A 39 18.10 -5.60 8.03
CA PRO A 39 17.39 -5.65 6.75
C PRO A 39 15.88 -5.87 6.96
N ALA A 40 15.05 -5.14 6.21
CA ALA A 40 13.60 -5.36 6.18
C ALA A 40 13.24 -6.32 5.03
N SER A 41 12.60 -7.44 5.37
CA SER A 41 12.02 -8.36 4.39
C SER A 41 10.70 -7.79 3.85
N LYS A 42 10.19 -8.31 2.72
CA LYS A 42 8.89 -7.85 2.18
C LYS A 42 7.77 -8.09 3.21
N GLY A 43 6.97 -7.06 3.48
CA GLY A 43 5.91 -7.09 4.50
C GLY A 43 6.40 -6.92 5.94
N ASP A 44 7.66 -6.53 6.13
CA ASP A 44 8.30 -6.32 7.43
C ASP A 44 8.76 -4.87 7.60
N MET A 45 8.96 -4.46 8.84
CA MET A 45 9.36 -3.11 9.23
C MET A 45 10.69 -3.14 10.00
N SER A 46 11.54 -2.16 9.77
CA SER A 46 12.81 -1.99 10.47
C SER A 46 13.01 -0.54 10.86
N SER A 47 13.49 -0.32 12.08
CA SER A 47 13.93 1.00 12.52
C SER A 47 15.36 1.26 12.02
N GLY A 48 15.66 2.52 11.74
CA GLY A 48 16.98 2.94 11.33
C GLY A 48 17.19 4.43 11.53
N GLN A 49 18.30 4.92 11.00
CA GLN A 49 18.57 6.34 10.86
C GLN A 49 18.61 6.73 9.40
N LEU A 50 18.00 7.85 9.06
CA LEU A 50 18.05 8.47 7.74
C LEU A 50 18.22 9.98 7.96
N MET A 51 19.24 10.58 7.33
CA MET A 51 19.56 12.00 7.52
C MET A 51 19.79 12.40 8.99
N GLY A 52 20.31 11.49 9.81
CA GLY A 52 20.54 11.69 11.25
C GLY A 52 19.29 11.61 12.12
N GLU A 53 18.12 11.29 11.54
CA GLU A 53 16.86 11.15 12.25
C GLU A 53 16.48 9.68 12.41
N GLU A 54 15.84 9.33 13.53
CA GLU A 54 15.23 8.01 13.68
C GLU A 54 14.03 7.87 12.74
N VAL A 55 14.03 6.80 11.95
CA VAL A 55 12.99 6.49 10.99
C VAL A 55 12.54 5.05 11.13
N ILE A 56 11.30 4.79 10.71
CA ILE A 56 10.85 3.42 10.45
C ILE A 56 10.72 3.26 8.93
N LEU A 57 11.32 2.19 8.41
CA LEU A 57 11.14 1.76 7.03
C LEU A 57 10.27 0.51 7.03
N SER A 58 9.17 0.56 6.29
CA SER A 58 8.36 -0.61 6.00
C SER A 58 8.59 -1.03 4.55
N ARG A 59 8.96 -2.30 4.30
CA ARG A 59 9.07 -2.81 2.92
C ARG A 59 7.70 -3.28 2.43
N THR A 60 6.80 -2.31 2.35
CA THR A 60 5.40 -2.41 1.94
C THR A 60 5.13 -1.36 0.87
N GLY A 61 3.96 -1.44 0.25
CA GLY A 61 3.53 -0.45 -0.72
C GLY A 61 2.23 -0.86 -1.39
N TYR A 62 1.64 0.09 -2.12
CA TYR A 62 0.32 -0.05 -2.73
C TYR A 62 0.34 -0.05 -4.26
N THR A 63 1.47 -0.42 -4.86
CA THR A 63 1.67 -0.46 -6.33
C THR A 63 2.04 -1.82 -6.89
N GLY A 64 2.31 -2.81 -6.02
CA GLY A 64 2.78 -4.15 -6.40
C GLY A 64 4.26 -4.27 -6.67
N GLU A 65 4.93 -3.13 -6.85
CA GLU A 65 6.37 -3.04 -7.04
C GLU A 65 7.13 -3.12 -5.72
N ASP A 66 8.44 -3.36 -5.79
CA ASP A 66 9.31 -3.28 -4.62
C ASP A 66 9.56 -1.82 -4.21
N GLY A 67 9.60 -1.56 -2.91
CA GLY A 67 9.68 -0.20 -2.38
C GLY A 67 9.55 -0.16 -0.88
N PHE A 68 9.52 1.07 -0.35
CA PHE A 68 9.45 1.31 1.08
C PHE A 68 8.46 2.43 1.41
N GLU A 69 7.75 2.27 2.51
CA GLU A 69 7.06 3.36 3.19
C GLU A 69 7.98 3.89 4.29
N VAL A 70 8.14 5.22 4.33
CA VAL A 70 9.08 5.90 5.22
C VAL A 70 8.30 6.72 6.24
N PHE A 71 8.51 6.42 7.51
CA PHE A 71 7.86 7.10 8.62
C PHE A 71 8.88 7.95 9.35
N VAL A 72 8.64 9.28 9.37
CA VAL A 72 9.51 10.29 9.98
C VAL A 72 8.70 11.31 10.77
N PRO A 73 9.30 12.08 11.68
CA PRO A 73 8.65 13.24 12.29
C PRO A 73 8.17 14.25 11.23
N ASN A 74 7.02 14.89 11.47
CA ASN A 74 6.35 15.77 10.52
C ASN A 74 7.27 16.90 10.03
N GLU A 75 8.02 17.46 10.96
CA GLU A 75 8.99 18.53 10.73
C GLU A 75 10.13 18.13 9.78
N LYS A 76 10.36 16.83 9.57
CA LYS A 76 11.40 16.29 8.69
C LYS A 76 10.90 15.89 7.31
N VAL A 77 9.59 15.81 7.09
CA VAL A 77 9.00 15.31 5.83
C VAL A 77 9.49 16.12 4.62
N GLN A 78 9.53 17.46 4.72
CA GLN A 78 9.96 18.30 3.60
C GLN A 78 11.44 18.15 3.27
N ASP A 79 12.28 18.07 4.30
CA ASP A 79 13.73 17.93 4.11
C ASP A 79 14.06 16.56 3.52
N LEU A 80 13.43 15.51 4.03
CA LEU A 80 13.52 14.16 3.48
C LEU A 80 13.08 14.12 2.01
N TRP A 81 11.94 14.71 1.68
CA TRP A 81 11.44 14.76 0.30
C TRP A 81 12.42 15.43 -0.66
N ARG A 82 12.98 16.58 -0.27
CA ARG A 82 13.97 17.30 -1.10
C ARG A 82 15.24 16.48 -1.30
N GLU A 83 15.73 15.86 -0.23
CA GLU A 83 16.93 15.01 -0.29
C GLU A 83 16.72 13.81 -1.22
N LEU A 84 15.57 13.15 -1.13
CA LEU A 84 15.23 11.99 -1.97
C LEU A 84 15.15 12.34 -3.46
N LEU A 85 14.57 13.49 -3.79
CA LEU A 85 14.51 13.95 -5.19
C LEU A 85 15.90 14.34 -5.70
N SER A 86 16.71 14.99 -4.86
CA SER A 86 18.08 15.38 -5.21
C SER A 86 18.98 14.16 -5.44
N THR A 87 19.08 13.28 -4.45
CA THR A 87 19.90 12.05 -4.52
C THR A 87 19.33 11.03 -5.50
N GLY A 88 18.01 11.03 -5.68
CA GLY A 88 17.28 10.16 -6.61
C GLY A 88 17.41 10.55 -8.08
N GLN A 89 17.90 11.76 -8.38
CA GLN A 89 17.97 12.29 -9.74
C GLN A 89 18.85 11.42 -10.66
N GLU A 90 19.97 10.88 -10.14
CA GLU A 90 20.85 9.98 -10.90
C GLU A 90 20.16 8.65 -11.27
N TYR A 91 19.11 8.26 -10.52
CA TYR A 91 18.29 7.07 -10.75
C TYR A 91 16.99 7.38 -11.51
N GLY A 92 16.77 8.63 -11.90
CA GLY A 92 15.56 9.08 -12.60
C GLY A 92 14.30 9.14 -11.73
N ILE A 93 14.42 9.23 -10.40
CA ILE A 93 13.26 9.33 -9.51
C ILE A 93 12.36 10.49 -9.91
N LEU A 94 11.05 10.24 -9.93
CA LEU A 94 10.02 11.23 -10.21
C LEU A 94 8.96 11.22 -9.11
N PRO A 95 8.39 12.39 -8.75
CA PRO A 95 7.23 12.43 -7.88
C PRO A 95 6.01 11.83 -8.60
N ALA A 96 5.25 10.99 -7.90
CA ALA A 96 4.03 10.37 -8.41
C ALA A 96 2.80 10.92 -7.68
N GLY A 97 1.77 11.29 -8.44
CA GLY A 97 0.49 11.76 -7.90
C GLY A 97 -0.51 10.63 -7.67
N LEU A 98 -1.68 10.99 -7.14
CA LEU A 98 -2.75 10.03 -6.81
C LEU A 98 -3.28 9.24 -8.03
N GLY A 99 -3.28 9.84 -9.23
CA GLY A 99 -3.70 9.13 -10.44
C GLY A 99 -2.79 7.96 -10.82
N ALA A 100 -1.47 8.11 -10.63
CA ALA A 100 -0.52 7.02 -10.85
C ALA A 100 -0.69 5.92 -9.80
N ARG A 101 -0.91 6.30 -8.53
CA ARG A 101 -1.21 5.35 -7.44
C ARG A 101 -2.48 4.54 -7.74
N ASP A 102 -3.55 5.20 -8.15
CA ASP A 102 -4.85 4.55 -8.44
C ASP A 102 -4.76 3.60 -9.64
N LEU A 103 -3.96 3.93 -10.65
CA LEU A 103 -3.70 3.02 -11.77
C LEU A 103 -2.93 1.77 -11.31
N LEU A 104 -1.79 1.95 -10.64
CA LEU A 104 -0.91 0.84 -10.26
C LEU A 104 -1.57 -0.11 -9.26
N ARG A 105 -2.31 0.42 -8.27
CA ARG A 105 -3.05 -0.42 -7.32
C ARG A 105 -4.12 -1.25 -8.03
N LEU A 106 -4.77 -0.68 -9.04
CA LEU A 106 -5.81 -1.37 -9.81
C LEU A 106 -5.20 -2.47 -10.68
N GLU A 107 -4.05 -2.23 -11.32
CA GLU A 107 -3.30 -3.26 -12.06
C GLU A 107 -2.93 -4.47 -11.19
N MET A 108 -2.70 -4.23 -9.89
CA MET A 108 -2.43 -5.26 -8.91
C MET A 108 -3.65 -5.88 -8.26
N GLY A 109 -4.85 -5.37 -8.56
CA GLY A 109 -6.10 -5.81 -7.92
C GLY A 109 -6.18 -5.45 -6.44
N TYR A 110 -5.48 -4.41 -5.99
CA TYR A 110 -5.58 -3.94 -4.62
C TYR A 110 -6.84 -3.09 -4.43
N PRO A 111 -7.69 -3.43 -3.45
CA PRO A 111 -8.99 -2.79 -3.30
C PRO A 111 -8.87 -1.47 -2.52
N LEU A 112 -9.61 -0.46 -2.95
CA LEU A 112 -9.68 0.86 -2.33
C LEU A 112 -11.01 1.00 -1.55
N TYR A 113 -10.91 1.35 -0.28
CA TYR A 113 -12.10 1.59 0.54
C TYR A 113 -12.89 2.79 0.02
N GLY A 114 -14.21 2.64 -0.06
CA GLY A 114 -15.12 3.58 -0.71
C GLY A 114 -15.38 3.29 -2.19
N HIS A 115 -14.62 2.38 -2.81
CA HIS A 115 -14.84 1.92 -4.18
C HIS A 115 -15.10 0.42 -4.23
N GLU A 116 -14.07 -0.41 -4.07
CA GLU A 116 -14.22 -1.86 -4.07
C GLU A 116 -14.55 -2.44 -2.69
N LEU A 117 -14.31 -1.69 -1.62
CA LEU A 117 -14.71 -2.07 -0.25
C LEU A 117 -15.68 -1.07 0.34
N THR A 118 -16.75 -1.57 0.93
CA THR A 118 -17.80 -0.79 1.61
C THR A 118 -18.25 -1.52 2.86
N GLU A 119 -18.99 -0.85 3.75
CA GLU A 119 -19.59 -1.50 4.93
C GLU A 119 -20.57 -2.62 4.54
N ASP A 120 -21.23 -2.51 3.38
CA ASP A 120 -22.17 -3.51 2.86
C ASP A 120 -21.50 -4.71 2.18
N MET A 121 -20.17 -4.80 2.18
CA MET A 121 -19.42 -5.86 1.50
C MET A 121 -18.58 -6.65 2.49
N SER A 122 -18.82 -7.96 2.55
CA SER A 122 -18.03 -8.84 3.41
C SER A 122 -16.63 -9.10 2.82
N PRO A 123 -15.62 -9.37 3.65
CA PRO A 123 -14.30 -9.79 3.16
C PRO A 123 -14.34 -11.02 2.26
N LEU A 124 -15.31 -11.92 2.46
CA LEU A 124 -15.51 -13.10 1.61
C LEU A 124 -15.98 -12.73 0.20
N GLU A 125 -16.91 -11.78 0.08
CA GLU A 125 -17.37 -11.25 -1.23
C GLU A 125 -16.26 -10.46 -1.93
N ALA A 126 -15.32 -9.87 -1.17
CA ALA A 126 -14.20 -9.09 -1.69
C ALA A 126 -12.97 -9.93 -2.08
N GLY A 127 -13.01 -11.26 -1.94
CA GLY A 127 -11.84 -12.12 -2.20
C GLY A 127 -10.70 -11.93 -1.19
N LEU A 128 -11.03 -11.49 0.03
CA LEU A 128 -10.10 -11.22 1.12
C LEU A 128 -10.16 -12.29 2.23
N GLU A 129 -10.72 -13.46 1.94
CA GLU A 129 -10.88 -14.56 2.90
C GLU A 129 -9.54 -14.97 3.54
N ARG A 130 -8.44 -14.87 2.80
CA ARG A 130 -7.08 -15.17 3.30
C ARG A 130 -6.61 -14.27 4.44
N PHE A 131 -7.29 -13.14 4.68
CA PHE A 131 -6.98 -12.19 5.74
C PHE A 131 -7.94 -12.31 6.94
N VAL A 132 -8.86 -13.27 6.91
CA VAL A 132 -9.83 -13.51 7.98
C VAL A 132 -9.47 -14.81 8.69
N ASP A 133 -9.07 -14.70 9.96
CA ASP A 133 -8.82 -15.85 10.83
C ASP A 133 -10.09 -16.18 11.64
N LEU A 134 -10.93 -17.05 11.08
CA LEU A 134 -12.20 -17.47 11.69
C LEU A 134 -12.05 -18.30 12.98
N ASP A 135 -10.84 -18.79 13.26
CA ASP A 135 -10.54 -19.58 14.46
C ASP A 135 -10.31 -18.68 15.69
N THR A 136 -10.15 -17.37 15.49
CA THR A 136 -9.96 -16.39 16.56
C THR A 136 -11.24 -15.61 16.90
N GLY A 137 -11.27 -14.98 18.08
CA GLY A 137 -12.38 -14.12 18.50
C GLY A 137 -12.19 -12.67 18.04
N PHE A 138 -13.08 -12.16 17.17
CA PHE A 138 -13.06 -10.78 16.69
C PHE A 138 -14.47 -10.23 16.42
N ILE A 139 -14.59 -8.91 16.31
CA ILE A 139 -15.86 -8.21 16.03
C ILE A 139 -16.36 -8.59 14.63
N GLY A 140 -17.60 -9.07 14.52
CA GLY A 140 -18.21 -9.48 13.25
C GLY A 140 -17.99 -10.94 12.86
N ARG A 141 -17.26 -11.73 13.66
CA ARG A 141 -17.01 -13.16 13.40
C ARG A 141 -18.30 -13.96 13.16
N GLU A 142 -19.30 -13.82 14.03
CA GLU A 142 -20.56 -14.57 13.92
C GLU A 142 -21.31 -14.23 12.62
N ALA A 143 -21.18 -12.99 12.13
CA ALA A 143 -21.81 -12.56 10.87
C ALA A 143 -21.11 -13.11 9.61
N LEU A 144 -19.84 -13.53 9.74
CA LEU A 144 -19.08 -14.18 8.67
C LEU A 144 -19.23 -15.70 8.70
N TRP A 145 -19.50 -16.27 9.87
CA TRP A 145 -19.58 -17.72 10.05
C TRP A 145 -20.75 -18.33 9.26
N GLY A 146 -20.44 -19.20 8.30
CA GLY A 146 -21.46 -19.85 7.46
C GLY A 146 -22.17 -18.91 6.49
N ARG A 147 -21.63 -17.70 6.25
CA ARG A 147 -22.19 -16.75 5.30
C ARG A 147 -22.01 -17.26 3.86
N GLU A 148 -23.10 -17.26 3.11
CA GLU A 148 -23.06 -17.50 1.66
C GLU A 148 -22.53 -16.27 0.91
N VAL A 149 -21.62 -16.50 -0.05
CA VAL A 149 -21.08 -15.45 -0.93
C VAL A 149 -22.08 -15.18 -2.05
N ARG A 150 -22.74 -14.01 -2.03
CA ARG A 150 -23.79 -13.65 -3.01
C ARG A 150 -23.29 -12.85 -4.21
N ARG A 151 -22.13 -12.22 -4.07
CA ARG A 151 -21.46 -11.43 -5.11
C ARG A 151 -19.95 -11.56 -4.94
N SER A 152 -19.20 -11.34 -6.01
CA SER A 152 -17.75 -11.42 -5.99
C SER A 152 -17.15 -10.24 -6.75
N LEU A 153 -16.09 -9.66 -6.18
CA LEU A 153 -15.26 -8.69 -6.89
C LEU A 153 -14.39 -9.39 -7.92
N VAL A 154 -14.45 -8.95 -9.17
CA VAL A 154 -13.68 -9.54 -10.28
C VAL A 154 -12.92 -8.47 -11.05
N GLY A 155 -11.70 -8.82 -11.48
CA GLY A 155 -10.93 -7.99 -12.40
C GLY A 155 -11.48 -8.12 -13.82
N LEU A 156 -11.74 -6.98 -14.47
CA LEU A 156 -12.22 -6.93 -15.84
C LEU A 156 -11.18 -6.30 -16.76
N ARG A 157 -10.97 -6.90 -17.94
CA ARG A 157 -10.19 -6.31 -19.02
C ARG A 157 -11.12 -5.63 -20.01
N HIS A 158 -11.05 -4.31 -20.09
CA HIS A 158 -11.79 -3.54 -21.08
C HIS A 158 -11.19 -3.75 -22.48
N LEU A 159 -12.02 -4.13 -23.46
CA LEU A 159 -11.58 -4.40 -24.84
C LEU A 159 -11.60 -3.15 -25.72
N ALA A 160 -12.40 -2.15 -25.36
CA ALA A 160 -12.53 -0.90 -26.09
C ALA A 160 -11.62 0.19 -25.49
N SER A 161 -11.40 1.26 -26.25
CA SER A 161 -10.77 2.48 -25.73
C SER A 161 -11.69 3.17 -24.71
N GLY A 162 -11.12 3.72 -23.65
CA GLY A 162 -11.85 4.48 -22.63
C GLY A 162 -11.66 3.92 -21.22
N VAL A 163 -12.18 4.65 -20.24
CA VAL A 163 -12.11 4.30 -18.82
C VAL A 163 -13.54 4.10 -18.30
N THR A 164 -13.83 2.90 -17.82
CA THR A 164 -15.11 2.61 -17.15
C THR A 164 -15.18 3.36 -15.83
N ARG A 165 -16.36 3.88 -15.50
CA ARG A 165 -16.61 4.57 -14.24
C ARG A 165 -17.42 3.68 -13.31
N GLU A 166 -17.32 3.98 -12.03
CA GLU A 166 -18.14 3.36 -11.00
C GLU A 166 -19.64 3.52 -11.32
N GLY A 167 -20.43 2.51 -10.95
CA GLY A 167 -21.87 2.48 -11.17
C GLY A 167 -22.33 2.03 -12.56
N VAL A 168 -21.40 1.75 -13.49
CA VAL A 168 -21.75 1.15 -14.79
C VAL A 168 -22.24 -0.28 -14.60
N GLU A 169 -23.42 -0.58 -15.12
CA GLU A 169 -24.01 -1.93 -15.05
C GLU A 169 -23.24 -2.93 -15.94
N LEU A 170 -23.05 -4.14 -15.41
CA LEU A 170 -22.45 -5.26 -16.12
C LEU A 170 -23.55 -6.20 -16.59
N PHE A 171 -23.49 -6.59 -17.87
CA PHE A 171 -24.44 -7.52 -18.48
C PHE A 171 -23.70 -8.78 -18.91
N GLN A 172 -24.30 -9.94 -18.63
CA GLN A 172 -23.86 -11.23 -19.16
C GLN A 172 -24.79 -11.61 -20.32
N GLY A 173 -24.21 -11.77 -21.50
CA GLY A 173 -24.93 -12.23 -22.70
C GLY A 173 -25.11 -13.75 -22.75
#